data_AF-A0A4R2JAP5-F1
#
_entry.id   AF-A0A4R2JAP5-F1
#
_cell.length_a   1.000
_cell.length_b   1.000
_cell.length_c   1.000
_cell.angle_alpha   90.00
_cell.angle_beta   90.00
_cell.angle_gamma   90.00
#
_symmetry.space_group_name_H-M   'P 1'
#
loop_
_entity.id
_entity.type
_entity.pdbx_description
1 polymer ?
#
loop_
_entity_poly.entity_id
_entity_poly.type
_entity_poly.pdbx_seq_one_letter_code
_entity_poly.pdbx_strand_id
1 'polypeptide(L)'
;MLARHTNRAVAMYGQTPDVEDLGLYGADLMNPEDTKFTFNGPQGVELVTLFKQMYDAKPLLPEALTATYTGSGKKFMAQQVAMSSGSAYLKNFRTDAPGLSANVGITTPMSNTGKANMYLQGVSVGTRCSSRWPTWSATVSARPCRATRWRA
;
A
#
# COMPACT_ATOMS: atom_id res chain seq x y z
N MET A 1 9.10 -17.85 13.41
CA MET A 1 8.90 -16.54 12.74
C MET A 1 10.27 -15.94 12.43
N LEU A 2 10.47 -15.41 11.21
CA LEU A 2 11.77 -14.97 10.66
C LEU A 2 12.54 -14.00 11.58
N ALA A 3 11.85 -13.09 12.27
CA ALA A 3 12.46 -12.17 13.23
C ALA A 3 13.18 -12.86 14.39
N ARG A 4 12.81 -14.09 14.77
CA ARG A 4 13.55 -14.88 15.77
C ARG A 4 14.86 -15.41 15.20
N HIS A 5 14.89 -15.76 13.92
CA HIS A 5 16.09 -16.26 13.22
C HIS A 5 17.08 -15.14 12.88
N THR A 6 16.60 -13.91 12.70
CA THR A 6 17.44 -12.73 12.42
C THR A 6 17.81 -11.93 13.66
N ASN A 7 17.55 -12.45 14.87
CA ASN A 7 17.69 -11.72 16.14
C ASN A 7 17.04 -10.32 16.10
N ARG A 8 15.88 -10.20 15.42
CA ARG A 8 15.10 -8.96 15.22
C ARG A 8 15.80 -7.89 14.37
N ALA A 9 16.86 -8.24 13.63
CA ALA A 9 17.51 -7.32 12.71
C ALA A 9 16.66 -6.99 11.46
N VAL A 10 15.72 -7.89 11.11
CA VAL A 10 14.81 -7.73 9.97
C VAL A 10 13.37 -7.88 10.45
N ALA A 11 12.56 -6.84 10.20
CA ALA A 11 11.13 -6.88 10.45
C ALA A 11 10.42 -7.75 9.40
N MET A 12 9.36 -8.45 9.82
CA MET A 12 8.62 -9.32 8.90
C MET A 12 7.73 -8.51 7.95
N TYR A 13 7.08 -7.49 8.51
CA TYR A 13 6.13 -6.66 7.80
C TYR A 13 6.30 -5.22 8.25
N GLY A 14 6.16 -4.30 7.30
CA GLY A 14 6.51 -2.90 7.51
C GLY A 14 5.33 -1.97 7.71
N GLN A 15 4.09 -2.47 7.74
CA GLN A 15 2.87 -1.69 7.86
C GLN A 15 1.90 -2.31 8.85
N THR A 16 0.97 -1.52 9.37
CA THR A 16 -0.25 -2.03 10.03
C THR A 16 -1.21 -2.59 8.98
N PRO A 17 -2.17 -3.45 9.37
CA PRO A 17 -3.16 -3.92 8.42
C PRO A 17 -4.10 -2.78 8.04
N ASP A 18 -4.38 -2.64 6.75
CA ASP A 18 -5.39 -1.74 6.22
C ASP A 18 -6.68 -2.51 5.86
N VAL A 19 -7.72 -1.78 5.44
CA VAL A 19 -9.03 -2.38 5.07
C VAL A 19 -8.90 -3.46 3.99
N GLU A 20 -7.93 -3.30 3.11
CA GLU A 20 -7.57 -4.24 2.06
C GLU A 20 -7.02 -5.57 2.59
N ASP A 21 -6.23 -5.55 3.67
CA ASP A 21 -5.70 -6.75 4.31
C ASP A 21 -6.80 -7.57 4.97
N LEU A 22 -7.80 -6.89 5.55
CA LEU A 22 -9.00 -7.54 6.10
C LEU A 22 -9.76 -8.31 5.01
N GLY A 23 -9.90 -7.70 3.83
CA GLY A 23 -10.52 -8.36 2.67
C GLY A 23 -9.71 -9.56 2.16
N LEU A 24 -8.38 -9.45 2.06
CA LEU A 24 -7.50 -10.56 1.66
C LEU A 24 -7.50 -11.71 2.67
N TYR A 25 -7.66 -11.40 3.96
CA TYR A 25 -7.79 -12.39 5.02
C TYR A 25 -9.15 -13.10 5.00
N GLY A 26 -10.15 -12.49 4.33
CA GLY A 26 -11.48 -13.06 4.11
C GLY A 26 -12.58 -12.47 4.98
N ALA A 27 -12.34 -11.34 5.65
CA ALA A 27 -13.37 -10.63 6.39
C ALA A 27 -14.33 -9.89 5.44
N ASP A 28 -15.63 -9.97 5.72
CA ASP A 28 -16.64 -9.17 5.03
C ASP A 28 -16.48 -7.68 5.36
N LEU A 29 -16.15 -6.86 4.36
CA LEU A 29 -15.91 -5.44 4.58
C LEU A 29 -17.20 -4.65 4.80
N MET A 30 -18.28 -5.03 4.11
CA MET A 30 -19.59 -4.38 4.16
C MET A 30 -20.72 -5.41 4.19
N ASN A 31 -21.91 -4.97 4.64
CA ASN A 31 -23.13 -5.75 4.52
C ASN A 31 -23.55 -5.91 3.04
N PRO A 32 -24.45 -6.86 2.71
CA PRO A 32 -24.86 -7.12 1.33
C PRO A 32 -25.45 -5.92 0.58
N GLU A 33 -25.97 -4.93 1.30
CA GLU A 33 -26.55 -3.71 0.74
C GLU A 33 -25.52 -2.57 0.57
N ASP A 34 -24.24 -2.78 0.88
CA ASP A 34 -23.17 -1.78 0.80
C ASP A 34 -23.47 -0.46 1.55
N THR A 35 -24.16 -0.55 2.69
CA THR A 35 -24.58 0.63 3.49
C THR A 35 -23.86 0.75 4.82
N LYS A 36 -23.21 -0.31 5.30
CA LYS A 36 -22.54 -0.37 6.60
C LYS A 36 -21.29 -1.22 6.54
N PHE A 37 -20.26 -0.81 7.28
CA PHE A 37 -19.06 -1.61 7.47
C PHE A 37 -19.32 -2.79 8.42
N THR A 38 -18.79 -3.96 8.07
CA THR A 38 -18.91 -5.22 8.84
C THR A 38 -17.57 -5.90 9.09
N PHE A 39 -16.45 -5.21 8.78
CA PHE A 39 -15.10 -5.74 8.86
C PHE A 39 -14.69 -6.22 10.26
N ASN A 40 -15.42 -5.84 11.31
CA ASN A 40 -15.18 -6.24 12.69
C ASN A 40 -15.83 -7.59 13.07
N GLY A 41 -16.25 -8.39 12.09
CA GLY A 41 -16.65 -9.78 12.29
C GLY A 41 -15.50 -10.69 12.77
N PRO A 42 -15.75 -11.99 12.98
CA PRO A 42 -14.79 -12.93 13.57
C PRO A 42 -13.42 -12.94 12.89
N GLN A 43 -13.38 -12.95 11.56
CA GLN A 43 -12.12 -12.96 10.79
C GLN A 43 -11.34 -11.65 10.92
N GLY A 44 -12.03 -10.50 10.99
CA GLY A 44 -11.35 -9.22 11.17
C GLY A 44 -10.74 -9.08 12.56
N VAL A 45 -11.47 -9.53 13.59
CA VAL A 45 -10.95 -9.60 14.97
C VAL A 45 -9.74 -10.53 15.06
N GLU A 46 -9.79 -11.67 14.38
CA GLU A 46 -8.67 -12.61 14.33
C GLU A 46 -7.43 -11.99 13.67
N LEU A 47 -7.58 -11.33 12.52
CA LEU A 47 -6.45 -10.66 11.85
C LEU A 47 -5.79 -9.62 12.75
N VAL A 48 -6.58 -8.73 13.36
CA VAL A 48 -6.04 -7.71 14.28
C VAL A 48 -5.34 -8.36 15.48
N THR A 49 -5.85 -9.50 15.96
CA THR A 49 -5.23 -10.26 17.04
C THR A 49 -3.85 -10.81 16.63
N LEU A 50 -3.73 -11.36 15.42
CA LEU A 50 -2.44 -11.82 14.88
C LEU A 50 -1.44 -10.67 14.75
N PHE A 51 -1.89 -9.50 14.29
CA PHE A 51 -1.05 -8.30 14.23
C PHE A 51 -0.62 -7.82 15.61
N LYS A 52 -1.49 -7.88 16.62
CA LYS A 52 -1.10 -7.58 18.01
C LYS A 52 -0.05 -8.56 18.53
N GLN A 53 -0.18 -9.85 18.26
CA GLN A 53 0.85 -10.82 18.63
C GLN A 53 2.19 -10.54 17.93
N MET A 54 2.16 -10.14 16.66
CA MET A 54 3.34 -9.66 15.93
C MET A 54 3.88 -8.34 16.48
N TYR A 55 3.05 -7.47 17.03
CA TYR A 55 3.53 -6.27 17.70
C TYR A 55 4.26 -6.63 18.99
N ASP A 56 3.63 -7.44 19.84
CA ASP A 56 4.15 -7.82 21.16
C ASP A 56 5.45 -8.65 21.05
N ALA A 57 5.59 -9.47 20.00
CA ALA A 57 6.81 -10.23 19.73
C ALA A 57 7.98 -9.36 19.20
N LYS A 58 7.73 -8.09 18.87
CA LYS A 58 8.63 -7.13 18.20
C LYS A 58 9.11 -7.44 16.76
N PRO A 59 8.46 -8.27 15.91
CA PRO A 59 8.78 -8.35 14.48
C PRO A 59 8.19 -7.24 13.59
N LEU A 60 7.31 -6.37 14.10
CA LEU A 60 6.78 -5.22 13.36
C LEU A 60 7.73 -4.01 13.49
N LEU A 61 7.89 -3.27 12.39
CA LEU A 61 8.56 -1.97 12.42
C LEU A 61 7.81 -1.03 13.37
N PRO A 62 8.45 -0.44 14.39
CA PRO A 62 7.79 0.47 15.32
C PRO A 62 7.13 1.67 14.63
N GLU A 63 7.77 2.19 13.58
CA GLU A 63 7.28 3.32 12.79
C GLU A 63 5.99 3.00 12.02
N ALA A 64 5.72 1.71 11.77
CA ALA A 64 4.52 1.24 11.09
C ALA A 64 3.23 1.59 11.85
N LEU A 65 3.30 1.81 13.17
CA LEU A 65 2.14 2.20 13.97
C LEU A 65 1.69 3.65 13.75
N THR A 66 2.48 4.43 13.02
CA THR A 66 2.09 5.80 12.66
C THR A 66 1.31 5.77 11.35
N ALA A 67 0.08 6.30 11.35
CA ALA A 67 -0.82 6.30 10.20
C ALA A 67 -0.27 7.07 8.97
N THR A 68 0.84 7.79 9.11
CA THR A 68 1.50 8.55 8.03
C THR A 68 2.70 7.83 7.43
N TYR A 69 3.00 6.61 7.88
CA TYR A 69 4.20 5.90 7.47
C TYR A 69 4.10 5.35 6.04
N THR A 70 4.72 6.07 5.11
CA THR A 70 4.90 5.67 3.70
C THR A 70 6.28 5.07 3.41
N GLY A 71 7.09 4.83 4.46
CA GLY A 71 8.51 4.46 4.35
C GLY A 71 8.79 2.98 4.08
N SER A 72 7.76 2.14 4.07
CA SER A 72 7.82 0.67 3.98
C SER A 72 8.61 0.20 2.77
N GLY A 73 8.36 0.80 1.60
CA GLY A 73 9.10 0.51 0.37
C GLY A 73 10.58 0.89 0.46
N LYS A 74 10.92 2.01 1.10
CA LYS A 74 12.32 2.40 1.32
C LYS A 74 13.04 1.45 2.28
N LYS A 75 12.36 0.98 3.34
CA LYS A 75 12.92 -0.01 4.27
C LYS A 75 13.09 -1.39 3.62
N PHE A 76 12.18 -1.80 2.75
CA PHE A 76 12.35 -3.01 1.94
C PHE A 76 13.58 -2.90 1.04
N MET A 77 13.77 -1.76 0.37
CA MET A 77 14.97 -1.47 -0.43
C MET A 77 16.26 -1.50 0.38
N ALA A 78 16.21 -1.02 1.63
CA ALA A 78 17.30 -1.09 2.59
C ALA A 78 17.46 -2.48 3.26
N GLN A 79 16.70 -3.49 2.83
CA GLN A 79 16.73 -4.86 3.37
C GLN A 79 16.36 -4.95 4.86
N GLN A 80 15.61 -3.96 5.37
CA GLN A 80 15.17 -3.88 6.77
C GLN A 80 13.79 -4.53 7.01
N VAL A 81 13.06 -4.83 5.92
CA VAL A 81 11.79 -5.57 5.94
C VAL A 81 11.86 -6.70 4.94
N ALA A 82 11.35 -7.86 5.32
CA ALA A 82 11.39 -9.05 4.49
C ALA A 82 10.39 -9.02 3.31
N MET A 83 9.29 -8.27 3.44
CA MET A 83 8.23 -8.23 2.45
C MET A 83 7.68 -6.81 2.25
N SER A 84 7.35 -6.48 1.01
CA SER A 84 6.54 -5.33 0.65
C SER A 84 5.30 -5.80 -0.12
N SER A 85 4.12 -5.41 0.34
CA SER A 85 2.88 -5.50 -0.44
C SER A 85 2.82 -4.33 -1.44
N GLY A 86 2.17 -4.54 -2.58
CA GLY A 86 1.97 -3.51 -3.61
C GLY A 86 2.73 -3.73 -4.92
N SER A 87 2.77 -2.68 -5.75
CA SER A 87 3.32 -2.74 -7.10
C SER A 87 4.81 -3.08 -7.12
N ALA A 88 5.18 -4.08 -7.91
CA ALA A 88 6.57 -4.44 -8.13
C ALA A 88 7.25 -3.40 -9.04
N TYR A 89 7.85 -2.36 -8.45
CA TYR A 89 8.69 -1.38 -9.15
C TYR A 89 10.06 -1.97 -9.54
N LEU A 90 10.07 -3.08 -10.27
CA LEU A 90 11.28 -3.87 -10.58
C LEU A 90 12.39 -3.06 -11.25
N LYS A 91 12.03 -2.04 -12.04
CA LYS A 91 13.00 -1.13 -12.64
C LYS A 91 13.77 -0.34 -11.57
N ASN A 92 13.08 0.17 -10.56
CA ASN A 92 13.67 0.95 -9.47
C ASN A 92 14.55 0.05 -8.58
N PHE A 93 14.20 -1.24 -8.45
CA PHE A 93 15.04 -2.20 -7.72
C PHE A 93 16.41 -2.37 -8.36
N ARG A 94 16.48 -2.40 -9.70
CA ARG A 94 17.75 -2.52 -10.42
C ARG A 94 18.65 -1.29 -10.28
N THR A 95 18.06 -0.09 -10.20
CA THR A 95 18.83 1.16 -10.08
C THR A 95 19.23 1.44 -8.64
N ASP A 96 18.30 1.28 -7.71
CA ASP A 96 18.44 1.83 -6.36
C ASP A 96 18.84 0.76 -5.33
N ALA A 97 18.63 -0.54 -5.63
CA ALA A 97 19.05 -1.65 -4.77
C ALA A 97 19.44 -2.90 -5.60
N PRO A 98 20.50 -2.83 -6.43
CA PRO A 98 20.86 -3.91 -7.35
C PRO A 98 21.13 -5.26 -6.64
N GLY A 99 21.72 -5.23 -5.45
CA GLY A 99 21.94 -6.44 -4.64
C GLY A 99 20.65 -7.10 -4.12
N LEU A 100 19.59 -6.30 -3.88
CA LEU A 100 18.26 -6.80 -3.56
C LEU A 100 17.59 -7.37 -4.82
N SER A 101 17.74 -6.71 -5.97
CA SER A 101 17.09 -7.12 -7.23
C SER A 101 17.45 -8.55 -7.68
N ALA A 102 18.65 -9.03 -7.36
CA ALA A 102 19.09 -10.39 -7.64
C ALA A 102 18.45 -11.46 -6.74
N ASN A 103 17.90 -11.06 -5.58
CA ASN A 103 17.42 -11.95 -4.53
C ASN A 103 15.91 -11.77 -4.22
N VAL A 104 15.22 -10.88 -4.94
CA VAL A 104 13.78 -10.65 -4.76
C VAL A 104 12.97 -11.74 -5.44
N GLY A 105 12.17 -12.45 -4.65
CA GLY A 105 11.10 -13.30 -5.15
C GLY A 105 9.82 -12.48 -5.38
N ILE A 106 9.17 -12.70 -6.52
CA ILE A 106 7.82 -12.21 -6.78
C ILE A 106 6.88 -13.40 -6.61
N THR A 107 5.88 -13.25 -5.74
CA THR A 107 4.86 -14.26 -5.48
C THR A 107 3.49 -13.70 -5.76
N THR A 108 2.50 -14.57 -5.93
CA THR A 108 1.09 -14.17 -5.85
C THR A 108 0.81 -13.53 -4.49
N PRO A 109 -0.16 -12.59 -4.40
CA PRO A 109 -0.55 -11.99 -3.13
C PRO A 109 -0.89 -13.06 -2.09
N MET A 110 -0.42 -12.85 -0.85
CA MET A 110 -0.81 -13.71 0.25
C MET A 110 -2.27 -13.41 0.60
N SER A 111 -3.14 -14.39 0.36
CA SER A 111 -4.59 -14.23 0.48
C SER A 111 -5.19 -15.55 0.93
N ASN A 112 -6.09 -15.48 1.92
CA ASN A 112 -6.86 -16.64 2.37
C ASN A 112 -8.07 -16.89 1.47
N THR A 113 -8.38 -15.95 0.57
CA THR A 113 -9.51 -16.05 -0.37
C THR A 113 -9.09 -16.59 -1.75
N GLY A 114 -7.79 -16.71 -2.01
CA GLY A 114 -7.24 -17.02 -3.34
C GLY A 114 -7.42 -15.88 -4.36
N LYS A 115 -7.94 -14.72 -3.94
CA LYS A 115 -8.16 -13.54 -4.78
C LYS A 115 -7.17 -12.43 -4.42
N ALA A 116 -6.85 -11.59 -5.40
CA ALA A 116 -6.04 -10.39 -5.23
C ALA A 116 -6.93 -9.15 -5.18
N ASN A 117 -6.53 -8.16 -4.38
CA ASN A 117 -7.17 -6.85 -4.40
C ASN A 117 -6.76 -6.07 -5.66
N MET A 118 -7.70 -5.28 -6.18
CA MET A 118 -7.44 -4.41 -7.33
C MET A 118 -7.30 -2.96 -6.89
N TYR A 119 -6.15 -2.37 -7.21
CA TYR A 119 -5.90 -0.94 -7.04
C TYR A 119 -6.15 -0.23 -8.36
N LEU A 120 -7.10 0.70 -8.35
CA LEU A 120 -7.49 1.48 -9.53
C LEU A 120 -6.97 2.92 -9.38
N GLN A 121 -6.14 3.35 -10.33
CA GLN A 121 -5.80 4.77 -10.48
C GLN A 121 -6.66 5.37 -11.58
N GLY A 122 -7.77 6.01 -11.19
CA GLY A 122 -8.63 6.75 -12.11
C GLY A 122 -8.05 8.13 -12.44
N VAL A 123 -8.04 8.49 -13.72
CA VAL A 123 -7.79 9.86 -14.17
C VAL A 123 -9.10 10.44 -14.67
N SER A 124 -9.56 11.51 -14.02
CA SER A 124 -10.81 12.20 -14.39
C SER A 124 -10.53 13.64 -14.75
N VAL A 125 -11.25 14.16 -15.74
CA VAL A 125 -11.23 15.59 -16.09
C VAL A 125 -12.40 16.25 -15.40
N GLY A 126 -12.15 17.35 -14.67
CA GLY A 126 -13.21 18.08 -14.00
C GLY A 126 -14.23 18.63 -15.02
N THR A 127 -15.51 18.62 -14.68
CA THR A 127 -16.60 19.10 -15.56
C THR A 127 -16.46 20.57 -15.98
N ARG A 128 -15.64 21.35 -15.26
CA ARG A 128 -15.31 22.76 -15.56
C ARG A 128 -14.03 22.92 -16.38
N CYS A 129 -13.37 21.83 -16.74
CA CYS A 129 -12.19 21.86 -17.61
C CYS A 129 -12.69 21.96 -19.07
N SER A 130 -12.78 23.17 -19.60
CA SER A 130 -12.95 23.35 -21.03
C SER A 130 -11.64 22.92 -21.70
N SER A 131 -11.70 21.80 -22.41
CA SER A 131 -10.58 21.28 -23.19
C SER A 131 -10.12 22.31 -24.21
N ARG A 132 -9.01 23.00 -23.94
CA ARG A 132 -8.20 23.60 -25.00
C ARG A 132 -6.86 22.89 -25.03
N TRP A 133 -6.88 21.65 -25.54
CA TRP A 133 -5.69 21.03 -26.08
C TRP A 133 -5.15 21.95 -27.19
N PRO A 134 -3.84 22.21 -27.26
CA PRO A 134 -3.29 23.23 -28.14
C PRO A 134 -3.35 22.75 -29.59
N THR A 135 -4.36 23.18 -30.33
CA THR A 135 -4.15 23.41 -31.76
C THR A 135 -3.14 24.55 -31.85
N TRP A 136 -1.97 24.24 -32.41
CA TRP A 136 -0.90 25.19 -32.69
C TRP A 136 -1.43 26.36 -33.51
N SER A 137 -1.86 27.44 -32.85
CA SER A 137 -2.13 28.73 -33.46
C SER A 137 -2.19 29.79 -32.36
N ALA A 138 -1.12 30.57 -32.34
CA ALA A 138 -0.94 31.92 -31.82
C ALA A 138 -2.04 32.56 -30.94
N THR A 139 -1.59 33.01 -29.77
CA THR A 139 -1.96 34.27 -29.12
C THR A 139 -3.42 34.45 -28.70
N VAL A 140 -3.78 33.94 -27.51
CA VAL A 140 -4.67 34.67 -26.57
C VAL A 140 -4.29 34.26 -25.14
N SER A 141 -4.10 35.27 -24.29
CA SER A 141 -3.97 35.18 -22.83
C SER A 141 -5.00 34.21 -22.23
N ALA A 142 -4.56 32.98 -21.92
CA ALA A 142 -5.33 32.02 -21.16
C ALA A 142 -4.72 31.93 -19.76
N ARG A 143 -5.49 32.31 -18.74
CA ARG A 143 -5.09 32.08 -17.35
C ARG A 143 -4.92 30.57 -17.16
N PRO A 144 -3.74 30.08 -16.73
CA PRO A 144 -3.56 28.65 -16.51
C PRO A 144 -4.48 28.20 -15.38
N CYS A 145 -4.98 26.97 -15.47
CA CYS A 145 -5.62 26.28 -14.36
C CYS A 145 -4.69 26.37 -13.16
N ARG A 146 -5.03 27.20 -12.17
CA ARG A 146 -4.39 27.09 -10.85
C ARG A 146 -4.83 25.72 -10.33
N ALA A 147 -3.88 24.79 -10.27
CA ALA A 147 -4.01 23.65 -9.40
C ALA A 147 -4.30 24.20 -8.01
N THR A 148 -5.54 24.02 -7.54
CA THR A 148 -5.89 24.34 -6.18
C THR A 148 -5.00 23.46 -5.33
N ARG A 149 -4.02 24.10 -4.67
CA ARG A 149 -3.14 23.45 -3.71
C ARG A 149 -4.06 22.89 -2.63
N TRP A 150 -4.29 21.58 -2.65
CA TRP A 150 -4.87 20.90 -1.50
C TRP A 150 -3.91 21.15 -0.34
N ARG A 151 -4.31 22.01 0.59
CA ARG A 151 -3.64 22.12 1.88
C ARG A 151 -4.16 20.94 2.70
N ALA A 152 -3.25 20.03 3.04
CA ALA A 152 -3.39 19.22 4.24
C ALA A 152 -3.22 20.11 5.47
#